data_AF-A0A9Q5GIS7-F1
#
_entry.id   AF-A0A9Q5GIS7-F1
#
_cell.length_a   1.000
_cell.length_b   1.000
_cell.length_c   1.000
_cell.angle_alpha   90.00
_cell.angle_beta   90.00
_cell.angle_gamma   90.00
#
_symmetry.space_group_name_H-M   'P 1'
#
loop_
_entity.id
_entity.type
_entity.pdbx_description
1 polymer ?
#
loop_
_entity_poly.entity_id
_entity_poly.type
_entity_poly.pdbx_seq_one_letter_code
_entity_poly.pdbx_strand_id
1 'polypeptide(L)' 'MQDAWYYDEGDKIWYYLDNNCKMVRGAKDKPLWKWIDSECCAFNEHGRINCDCITPGGYKVDGSGNWIK' A
#
# COMPACT_ATOMS: atom_id res chain seq x y z
N MET A 1 6.98 3.25 17.42
CA MET A 1 7.09 2.47 16.17
C MET A 1 6.66 3.38 15.04
N GLN A 2 7.39 3.38 13.93
CA GLN A 2 7.06 4.13 12.71
C GLN A 2 6.22 3.24 11.80
N ASP A 3 5.37 3.87 11.03
CA ASP A 3 4.71 3.28 9.88
C ASP A 3 5.74 2.96 8.77
N ALA A 4 5.46 1.93 7.99
CA ALA A 4 6.42 1.40 7.03
C ALA A 4 5.75 0.71 5.84
N TRP A 5 6.39 0.84 4.68
CA TRP A 5 6.08 0.06 3.49
C TRP A 5 6.75 -1.31 3.54
N TYR A 6 6.02 -2.35 3.17
CA TYR A 6 6.51 -3.72 3.07
C TYR A 6 6.20 -4.29 1.69
N TYR A 7 7.21 -4.78 1.00
CA TYR A 7 7.06 -5.45 -0.29
C TYR A 7 7.15 -6.96 -0.10
N ASP A 8 6.13 -7.68 -0.52
CA ASP A 8 6.13 -9.14 -0.48
C ASP A 8 6.66 -9.71 -1.80
N GLU A 9 7.76 -10.45 -1.75
CA GLU A 9 8.37 -11.08 -2.93
C GLU A 9 7.53 -12.24 -3.50
N GLY A 10 6.63 -12.82 -2.69
CA GLY A 10 5.81 -13.97 -3.08
C GLY A 10 4.69 -13.57 -4.04
N ASP A 11 3.97 -12.48 -3.74
CA ASP A 11 2.91 -11.96 -4.59
C ASP A 11 3.26 -10.68 -5.36
N LYS A 12 4.44 -10.11 -5.11
CA LYS A 12 4.98 -8.89 -5.75
C LYS A 12 4.16 -7.64 -5.47
N ILE A 13 3.57 -7.55 -4.27
CA ILE A 13 2.68 -6.47 -3.89
C ILE A 13 3.22 -5.68 -2.70
N TRP A 14 2.95 -4.38 -2.73
CA TRP A 14 3.20 -3.48 -1.60
C TRP A 14 2.05 -3.47 -0.59
N TYR A 15 2.45 -3.48 0.68
CA TYR A 15 1.61 -3.39 1.87
C TYR A 15 2.08 -2.23 2.75
N TYR A 16 1.18 -1.71 3.59
CA TYR A 16 1.51 -0.65 4.55
C TYR A 16 1.23 -1.10 5.98
N LEU A 17 2.20 -0.91 6.86
CA LEU A 17 2.08 -1.15 8.30
C LEU A 17 1.87 0.19 9.01
N ASP A 18 0.84 0.28 9.86
CA ASP A 18 0.60 1.45 10.69
C ASP A 18 1.58 1.53 11.88
N ASN A 19 1.47 2.60 12.68
CA ASN A 19 2.29 2.82 13.87
C ASN A 19 2.15 1.73 14.96
N ASN A 20 1.14 0.87 14.86
CA ASN A 20 0.93 -0.29 15.73
C ASN A 20 1.48 -1.59 15.10
N CYS A 21 2.24 -1.49 14.01
CA CYS A 21 2.71 -2.60 13.19
C CYS A 21 1.57 -3.49 12.67
N LYS A 22 0.39 -2.90 12.45
CA LYS A 22 -0.76 -3.59 11.84
C LYS A 22 -0.87 -3.23 10.38
N MET A 23 -1.15 -4.23 9.55
CA MET A 23 -1.42 -4.03 8.13
C MET A 23 -2.67 -3.17 7.92
N VAL A 24 -2.50 -2.10 7.16
CA VAL A 24 -3.59 -1.26 6.68
C VAL A 24 -4.33 -2.03 5.59
N ARG A 25 -5.64 -2.17 5.75
CA ARG A 25 -6.52 -2.88 4.82
C ARG A 25 -7.92 -2.31 4.84
N GLY A 26 -8.60 -2.42 3.70
CA GLY A 26 -10.02 -2.16 3.57
C GLY A 26 -10.87 -3.33 4.05
N ALA A 27 -12.15 -3.28 3.66
CA ALA A 27 -13.09 -4.39 3.81
C ALA A 27 -13.53 -4.89 2.43
N LYS A 28 -14.22 -6.03 2.41
CA LYS A 28 -14.82 -6.57 1.20
C LYS A 28 -15.68 -5.52 0.50
N ASP A 29 -15.44 -5.30 -0.79
CA ASP A 29 -16.11 -4.30 -1.63
C ASP A 29 -16.02 -2.84 -1.13
N LYS A 30 -15.14 -2.56 -0.15
CA LYS A 30 -14.95 -1.22 0.44
C LYS A 30 -13.47 -0.95 0.72
N PRO A 31 -12.71 -0.46 -0.28
CA PRO A 31 -11.31 -0.13 -0.10
C PRO A 31 -11.12 0.98 0.95
N LEU A 32 -10.03 0.88 1.71
CA LEU A 32 -9.62 1.92 2.64
C LEU A 32 -8.71 2.91 1.91
N TRP A 33 -9.13 4.18 1.87
CA TRP A 33 -8.33 5.26 1.32
C TRP A 33 -7.53 5.92 2.43
N LYS A 34 -6.23 6.09 2.20
CA LYS A 34 -5.34 6.76 3.15
C LYS A 34 -4.39 7.69 2.41
N TRP A 35 -4.16 8.86 3.01
CA TRP A 35 -3.10 9.75 2.58
C TRP A 35 -1.80 9.30 3.25
N ILE A 36 -0.80 8.96 2.44
CA ILE A 36 0.54 8.55 2.86
C ILE A 36 1.52 9.37 2.03
N ASP A 37 2.38 10.13 2.70
CA ASP A 37 3.44 10.93 2.05
C ASP A 37 2.96 11.83 0.90
N SER A 38 1.80 12.48 1.08
CA SER A 38 1.15 13.37 0.10
C SER A 38 0.50 12.68 -1.10
N GLU A 39 0.40 11.35 -1.08
CA GLU A 39 -0.31 10.57 -2.08
C GLU A 39 -1.52 9.84 -1.46
N CYS A 40 -2.54 9.62 -2.28
CA CYS A 40 -3.77 8.96 -1.85
C CYS A 40 -3.70 7.49 -2.26
N CYS A 41 -3.56 6.59 -1.30
CA CYS A 41 -3.43 5.15 -1.50
C CYS A 41 -4.72 4.43 -1.13
N ALA A 42 -5.20 3.53 -2.00
CA ALA A 42 -6.35 2.67 -1.72
C ALA A 42 -5.88 1.25 -1.35
N PHE A 43 -6.37 0.70 -0.24
CA PHE A 43 -6.05 -0.65 0.22
C PHE A 43 -7.28 -1.55 0.17
N ASN A 44 -7.17 -2.73 -0.44
CA ASN A 44 -8.26 -3.71 -0.48
C ASN A 44 -8.37 -4.52 0.83
N GLU A 45 -9.28 -5.49 0.87
CA GLU A 45 -9.52 -6.35 2.05
C GLU A 45 -8.31 -7.20 2.47
N HIS A 46 -7.40 -7.46 1.53
CA HIS A 46 -6.15 -8.16 1.76
C HIS A 46 -4.99 -7.23 2.13
N GLY A 47 -5.21 -5.91 2.15
CA GLY A 47 -4.17 -4.90 2.42
C GLY A 47 -3.29 -4.57 1.23
N ARG A 48 -3.63 -5.08 0.04
CA ARG A 48 -2.92 -4.78 -1.21
C ARG A 48 -3.27 -3.37 -1.66
N ILE A 49 -2.26 -2.64 -2.12
CA ILE A 49 -2.44 -1.30 -2.65
C ILE A 49 -2.98 -1.33 -4.09
N ASN A 50 -3.94 -0.45 -4.38
CA ASN A 50 -4.58 -0.32 -5.69
C ASN A 50 -4.44 1.12 -6.25
N CYS A 51 -3.29 1.77 -6.12
CA CYS A 51 -3.08 3.13 -6.61
C CYS A 51 -1.81 3.28 -7.44
N ASP A 52 -1.89 4.12 -8.48
CA ASP A 52 -0.74 4.63 -9.22
C ASP A 52 0.01 5.67 -8.36
N CYS A 53 0.84 5.21 -7.42
CA CYS A 53 1.48 6.02 -6.38
C CYS A 53 3.02 5.83 -6.36
N ILE A 54 3.80 6.88 -6.06
CA ILE A 54 5.24 6.83 -5.83
C ILE A 54 5.51 6.64 -4.32
N THR A 55 6.05 5.48 -3.95
CA THR A 55 6.52 5.25 -2.57
C THR A 55 7.63 6.23 -2.19
N PRO A 56 7.86 6.50 -0.89
CA PRO A 56 8.94 7.38 -0.42
C PRO A 56 10.33 6.97 -0.90
N GLY A 57 10.54 5.70 -1.24
CA GLY A 57 11.77 5.19 -1.85
C GLY A 57 11.93 5.52 -3.34
N GLY A 58 10.98 6.24 -3.94
CA GLY A 58 10.96 6.59 -5.36
C GLY A 58 10.37 5.51 -6.28
N TYR A 59 9.80 4.43 -5.72
CA TYR A 59 9.24 3.35 -6.52
C TYR A 59 7.80 3.69 -6.92
N LYS A 60 7.55 3.79 -8.22
CA LYS A 60 6.20 3.95 -8.76
C LYS A 60 5.49 2.60 -8.73
N VAL A 61 4.31 2.55 -8.15
CA VAL A 61 3.47 1.36 -8.05
C VAL A 61 2.26 1.57 -8.94
N ASP A 62 1.81 0.53 -9.64
CA ASP A 62 0.58 0.60 -10.44
C ASP A 62 -0.68 0.34 -9.60
N GLY A 63 -1.85 0.59 -10.18
CA GLY A 63 -3.15 0.30 -9.56
C GLY A 63 -3.41 -1.17 -9.17
N SER A 64 -2.47 -2.10 -9.42
CA SER A 64 -2.51 -3.50 -8.95
C SER A 64 -1.52 -3.79 -7.82
N GLY A 65 -0.74 -2.79 -7.40
CA GLY A 65 0.26 -2.92 -6.35
C GLY A 65 1.63 -3.39 -6.83
N ASN A 66 1.83 -3.52 -8.15
CA ASN A 66 3.11 -3.92 -8.71
C ASN A 66 4.03 -2.72 -8.87
N TRP A 67 5.33 -2.94 -8.62
CA TRP A 67 6.32 -1.94 -8.98
C TRP A 67 6.43 -1.78 -10.50
N ILE A 68 6.36 -0.54 -10.97
CA ILE A 68 6.57 -0.12 -12.36
C ILE A 68 7.80 0.79 -12.45
N LYS A 69 8.64 0.56 -13.47
CA LYS A 69 9.88 1.29 -13.73
C LYS A 69 9.65 2.52 -14.60
#